data_AF-A0AAI9KMR6-F1
#
_entry.id   AF-A0AAI9KMR6-F1
#
_cell.length_a   1.000
_cell.length_b   1.000
_cell.length_c   1.000
_cell.angle_alpha   90.00
_cell.angle_beta   90.00
_cell.angle_gamma   90.00
#
_symmetry.space_group_name_H-M   'P 1'
#
loop_
_entity.id
_entity.type
_entity.pdbx_description
1 polymer ?
#
loop_
_entity_poly.entity_id
_entity_poly.type
_entity_poly.pdbx_seq_one_letter_code
_entity_poly.pdbx_strand_id
1 'polypeptide(L)'
;MFEIWDETGREHGLTLPELQLRLRDYQGDVMVRYLNRLGLPSTLFLTIRQGCAYQRFKAGSPMLDWSWLAQAMHAAPLAGAAPAQGHALP
;
A
#
# COMPACT_ATOMS: atom_id res chain seq x y z
N MET A 1 6.74 4.33 -1.60
CA MET A 1 7.60 3.45 -2.41
C MET A 1 7.42 2.02 -1.95
N PHE A 2 7.49 1.09 -2.88
CA PHE A 2 7.33 -0.35 -2.67
C PHE A 2 8.61 -1.11 -2.96
N GLU A 3 8.69 -2.28 -2.34
CA GLU A 3 9.66 -3.33 -2.64
C GLU A 3 8.90 -4.63 -2.81
N ILE A 4 9.23 -5.40 -3.84
CA ILE A 4 8.59 -6.66 -4.16
C ILE A 4 9.64 -7.78 -4.16
N TRP A 5 9.26 -8.93 -3.61
CA TRP A 5 9.97 -10.19 -3.71
C TRP A 5 9.05 -11.23 -4.31
N ASP A 6 9.52 -11.88 -5.36
CA ASP A 6 8.88 -13.02 -6.00
C ASP A 6 9.93 -14.09 -6.34
N GLU A 7 9.54 -15.12 -7.10
CA GLU A 7 10.44 -16.20 -7.50
C GLU A 7 11.59 -15.76 -8.43
N THR A 8 11.43 -14.64 -9.13
CA THR A 8 12.42 -14.08 -10.07
C THR A 8 13.43 -13.17 -9.37
N GLY A 9 13.17 -12.78 -8.12
CA GLY A 9 14.09 -12.03 -7.28
C GLY A 9 13.42 -10.86 -6.57
N ARG A 10 14.19 -9.78 -6.39
CA ARG A 10 13.78 -8.57 -5.68
C ARG A 10 13.81 -7.38 -6.61
N GLU A 11 12.75 -6.57 -6.55
CA GLU A 11 12.66 -5.27 -7.21
C GLU A 11 12.29 -4.21 -6.16
N HIS A 12 12.86 -3.01 -6.27
CA HIS A 12 12.70 -1.93 -5.31
C HIS A 12 12.47 -0.60 -6.04
N GLY A 13 11.92 0.38 -5.34
CA GLY A 13 11.73 1.71 -5.93
C GLY A 13 10.35 1.92 -6.55
N LEU A 14 9.49 0.91 -6.57
CA LEU A 14 8.22 0.97 -7.29
C LEU A 14 7.25 1.98 -6.65
N THR A 15 6.60 2.75 -7.51
CA THR A 15 5.40 3.52 -7.18
C THR A 15 4.16 2.61 -7.16
N LEU A 16 3.02 3.11 -6.68
CA LEU A 16 1.77 2.33 -6.68
C LEU A 16 1.33 1.92 -8.10
N PRO A 17 1.36 2.82 -9.12
CA PRO A 17 1.03 2.43 -10.49
C PRO A 17 2.00 1.39 -11.09
N GLU A 18 3.31 1.54 -10.84
CA GLU A 18 4.31 0.57 -11.33
C GLU A 18 4.11 -0.80 -10.68
N LEU A 19 3.79 -0.84 -9.38
CA LEU A 19 3.43 -2.09 -8.70
C LEU A 19 2.20 -2.75 -9.35
N GLN A 20 1.14 -1.98 -9.64
CA GLN A 20 -0.05 -2.53 -10.30
C GLN A 20 0.27 -3.10 -11.69
N LEU A 21 1.07 -2.37 -12.48
CA LEU A 21 1.50 -2.84 -13.80
C LEU A 21 2.33 -4.11 -13.70
N ARG A 22 3.28 -4.16 -12.76
CA ARG A 22 4.17 -5.30 -12.52
C ARG A 22 3.41 -6.56 -12.09
N LEU A 23 2.34 -6.41 -11.31
CA LEU A 23 1.51 -7.55 -10.87
C LEU A 23 0.47 -7.99 -11.90
N ARG A 24 0.10 -7.13 -12.87
CA ARG A 24 -0.92 -7.45 -13.88
C ARG A 24 -0.59 -8.71 -14.68
N ASP A 25 0.68 -8.82 -15.08
CA ASP A 25 1.14 -9.90 -15.97
C ASP A 25 1.85 -11.03 -15.19
N TYR A 26 1.92 -10.92 -13.85
CA TYR A 26 2.53 -11.92 -12.97
C TYR A 26 1.52 -12.98 -12.50
N GLN A 27 2.00 -14.20 -12.26
CA GLN A 27 1.23 -15.26 -11.60
C GLN A 27 2.09 -15.95 -10.55
N GLY A 28 1.55 -16.09 -9.34
CA GLY A 28 2.27 -16.70 -8.22
C GLY A 28 2.16 -15.89 -6.94
N ASP A 29 2.99 -16.22 -5.96
CA ASP A 29 3.02 -15.56 -4.66
C ASP A 29 4.07 -14.45 -4.64
N VAL A 30 3.70 -13.29 -4.12
CA VAL A 30 4.61 -12.14 -3.96
C VAL A 30 4.53 -11.59 -2.55
N MET A 31 5.67 -11.13 -2.05
CA MET A 31 5.77 -10.33 -0.84
C MET A 31 6.00 -8.88 -1.24
N VAL A 32 5.12 -7.98 -0.77
CA VAL A 32 5.21 -6.54 -1.04
C VAL A 32 5.46 -5.80 0.26
N ARG A 33 6.56 -5.06 0.35
CA ARG A 33 6.88 -4.18 1.47
C ARG A 33 6.65 -2.73 1.09
N TYR A 34 6.12 -1.95 2.04
CA TYR A 34 5.88 -0.53 1.89
C TYR A 34 6.05 0.18 3.24
N LEU A 35 6.21 1.50 3.20
CA LEU A 35 6.08 2.34 4.40
C LEU A 35 4.62 2.76 4.52
N ASN A 36 4.02 2.46 5.67
CA ASN A 36 2.67 2.91 5.96
C ASN A 36 2.66 4.40 6.34
N ARG A 37 1.46 4.95 6.58
CA ARG A 37 1.24 6.36 6.94
C ARG A 37 1.98 6.83 8.20
N LEU A 38 2.42 5.92 9.07
CA LEU A 38 3.22 6.22 10.26
C LEU A 38 4.73 6.19 9.98
N GLY A 39 5.14 5.96 8.72
CA GLY A 39 6.54 5.77 8.35
C GLY A 39 7.10 4.41 8.75
N LEU A 40 6.26 3.46 9.16
CA LEU A 40 6.70 2.14 9.60
C LEU A 40 6.67 1.14 8.44
N PRO A 41 7.68 0.24 8.33
CA PRO A 41 7.65 -0.86 7.38
C PRO A 41 6.44 -1.76 7.61
N SER A 42 5.75 -2.10 6.53
CA SER A 42 4.60 -3.00 6.51
C SER A 42 4.71 -3.95 5.34
N THR A 43 4.27 -5.19 5.53
CA THR A 43 4.41 -6.27 4.55
C THR A 43 3.05 -6.83 4.20
N LEU A 44 2.79 -7.00 2.90
CA LEU A 44 1.66 -7.73 2.35
C LEU A 44 2.17 -9.01 1.71
N PHE A 45 1.44 -10.09 1.94
CA PHE A 45 1.63 -11.35 1.23
C PHE A 45 0.45 -11.53 0.30
N LEU A 46 0.74 -11.51 -1.00
CA LEU A 46 -0.25 -11.53 -2.05
C LEU A 46 -0.08 -12.80 -2.88
N THR A 47 -1.19 -13.39 -3.29
CA THR A 47 -1.23 -14.39 -4.35
C THR A 47 -1.85 -13.72 -5.57
N ILE A 48 -1.13 -13.72 -6.69
CA ILE A 48 -1.57 -13.12 -7.94
C ILE A 48 -2.15 -14.21 -8.84
N ARG A 49 -3.41 -14.03 -9.26
CA ARG A 49 -4.10 -14.94 -10.18
C ARG A 49 -4.83 -14.11 -11.22
N GLN A 50 -4.50 -14.33 -12.50
CA GLN A 50 -5.13 -13.61 -13.63
C GLN A 50 -5.07 -12.08 -13.46
N GLY A 51 -3.91 -11.55 -13.05
CA GLY A 51 -3.70 -10.11 -12.82
C GLY A 51 -4.43 -9.52 -11.60
N CYS A 52 -5.13 -10.35 -10.81
CA CYS A 52 -5.78 -9.93 -9.57
C CYS A 52 -4.91 -10.33 -8.36
N ALA A 53 -4.71 -9.39 -7.44
CA ALA A 53 -3.93 -9.61 -6.22
C ALA A 53 -4.85 -10.01 -5.05
N TYR A 54 -4.58 -11.14 -4.39
CA TYR A 54 -5.37 -11.65 -3.28
C TYR A 54 -4.54 -11.71 -1.99
N GLN A 55 -5.10 -11.31 -0.86
CA GLN A 55 -4.40 -11.23 0.42
C GLN A 55 -4.35 -12.60 1.11
N ARG A 56 -3.20 -13.26 1.09
CA ARG A 56 -3.04 -14.68 1.48
C ARG A 56 -3.45 -15.01 2.92
N PHE A 57 -3.19 -14.10 3.87
CA PHE A 57 -3.39 -14.34 5.30
C PHE A 57 -4.70 -13.79 5.86
N LYS A 58 -5.59 -13.28 5.01
CA LYS A 58 -6.92 -12.83 5.42
C LYS A 58 -7.94 -13.92 5.15
N ALA A 59 -8.93 -14.08 6.03
CA ALA A 59 -9.99 -15.07 5.87
C ALA A 59 -10.70 -14.89 4.53
N GLY A 60 -10.79 -15.96 3.74
CA GLY A 60 -11.36 -15.93 2.38
C GLY A 60 -10.43 -15.37 1.30
N SER A 61 -9.16 -15.09 1.61
CA SER A 61 -8.16 -14.52 0.69
C SER A 61 -8.71 -13.36 -0.15
N PRO A 62 -9.26 -12.30 0.49
CA PRO A 62 -9.92 -11.22 -0.22
C PRO A 62 -8.97 -10.52 -1.19
N MET A 63 -9.52 -10.07 -2.32
CA MET A 63 -8.78 -9.24 -3.27
C MET A 63 -8.23 -7.99 -2.57
N LEU A 64 -7.06 -7.54 -3.00
CA LEU A 64 -6.43 -6.33 -2.51
C LEU A 64 -7.22 -5.12 -2.98
N ASP A 65 -7.65 -4.30 -2.03
CA ASP A 65 -8.19 -2.98 -2.32
C ASP A 65 -7.02 -2.00 -2.53
N TRP A 66 -6.85 -1.60 -3.79
CA TRP A 66 -5.79 -0.66 -4.21
C TRP A 66 -5.98 0.75 -3.65
N SER A 67 -7.23 1.20 -3.48
CA SER A 67 -7.54 2.49 -2.88
C SER A 67 -7.23 2.51 -1.39
N TRP A 68 -7.53 1.41 -0.69
CA TRP A 68 -7.09 1.21 0.68
C TRP A 68 -5.57 1.24 0.79
N LEU A 69 -4.84 0.56 -0.09
CA LEU A 69 -3.37 0.55 -0.06
C LEU A 69 -2.80 1.96 -0.28
N ALA A 70 -3.36 2.73 -1.22
CA ALA A 70 -2.97 4.11 -1.45
C ALA A 70 -3.13 4.98 -0.18
N GLN A 71 -4.26 4.82 0.53
CA GLN A 71 -4.53 5.51 1.80
C GLN A 71 -3.69 4.97 2.97
N ALA A 72 -3.29 3.70 2.93
CA ALA A 72 -2.44 3.11 3.96
C ALA A 72 -1.01 3.67 3.91
N MET A 73 -0.56 4.14 2.74
CA MET A 73 0.75 4.76 2.53
C MET A 73 0.76 6.26 2.84
N HIS A 74 -0.28 6.98 2.41
CA HIS A 74 -0.36 8.42 2.62
C HIS A 74 -1.00 8.70 3.97
N ALA A 75 -0.38 9.56 4.78
CA ALA A 75 -1.12 10.16 5.87
C ALA A 75 -2.31 10.91 5.25
N ALA A 76 -3.53 10.49 5.57
CA ALA A 76 -4.68 11.36 5.35
C ALA A 76 -4.35 12.69 6.07
N PRO A 77 -4.50 13.85 5.43
CA PRO A 77 -4.43 15.10 6.17
C PRO A 77 -5.43 14.97 7.30
N LEU A 78 -4.98 15.14 8.54
CA LEU A 78 -5.88 15.30 9.68
C LEU A 78 -6.72 16.55 9.38
N ALA A 79 -7.88 16.37 8.75
CA ALA A 79 -8.88 17.41 8.61
C ALA A 79 -9.37 17.72 10.02
N GLY A 80 -8.70 18.66 10.70
CA GLY A 80 -9.02 18.98 12.09
C GLY A 80 -8.04 19.85 12.88
N ALA A 81 -6.90 20.28 12.33
CA ALA A 81 -6.18 21.41 12.93
C ALA A 81 -6.79 22.72 12.42
N ALA A 82 -7.97 23.07 12.93
CA ALA A 82 -8.48 24.43 12.82
C ALA A 82 -7.40 25.38 13.39
N PRO A 83 -7.04 26.48 12.70
CA PRO A 83 -6.25 27.49 13.35
C PRO A 83 -7.11 28.05 14.48
N ALA A 84 -6.69 27.87 15.72
CA ALA A 84 -7.23 28.61 16.85
C ALA A 84 -6.85 30.08 16.65
N GLN A 85 -7.61 30.79 15.82
CA GLN A 85 -7.65 32.24 15.83
C GLN A 85 -8.59 32.67 16.95
N GLY A 86 -8.06 32.61 18.17
CA GLY A 86 -8.50 33.38 19.32
C GLY A 86 -7.21 33.77 20.03
N HIS A 87 -6.86 35.03 20.18
CA HIS A 87 -7.68 36.05 20.81
C HIS A 87 -7.11 37.42 20.40
N ALA A 88 -7.89 38.19 19.63
CA ALA A 88 -7.84 39.63 19.74
C ALA A 88 -8.72 40.00 20.94
N LEU A 89 -8.24 40.91 21.79
CA LEU A 89 -8.93 42.11 22.30
C LEU A 89 -8.13 42.71 23.49
N PRO A 90 -8.38 43.98 23.83
CA PRO A 90 -7.37 45.03 24.06
C PRO A 90 -6.84 45.17 25.49
#